data_AF-A0A4S3LZQ7-F1
#
_entry.id   AF-A0A4S3LZQ7-F1
#
_cell.length_a   1.000
_cell.length_b   1.000
_cell.length_c   1.000
_cell.angle_alpha   90.00
_cell.angle_beta   90.00
_cell.angle_gamma   90.00
#
_symmetry.space_group_name_H-M   'P 1'
#
loop_
_entity.id
_entity.type
_entity.pdbx_description
1 polymer ?
#
loop_
_entity_poly.entity_id
_entity_poly.type
_entity_poly.pdbx_seq_one_letter_code
_entity_poly.pdbx_strand_id
1 'polypeptide(L)'
;MKALTPKGAVLLCLYVMMGCTLISCSHDLEEDLHQAQALTLINVEAEVFDLINAHRVEIGLNPLSDLDIAYPKAAEHTEYMVLTGEASHHNFYDREAYLISQAGAEDVAENVAKAYGTAEGAVNAWLGSEAHKAVIEGAFTHGSICVMKDEHGKYFYTHIFVKK
;
A
#
# COMPACT_ATOMS: atom_id res chain seq x y z
N MET A 1 40.31 10.37 44.79
CA MET A 1 39.82 10.61 43.41
C MET A 1 41.03 10.81 42.51
N LYS A 2 41.44 9.82 41.72
CA LYS A 2 42.59 9.96 40.81
C LYS A 2 42.13 10.78 39.60
N ALA A 3 42.70 11.96 39.43
CA ALA A 3 42.42 12.84 38.30
C ALA A 3 42.79 12.13 36.99
N LEU A 4 41.86 12.15 36.03
CA LEU A 4 42.09 11.64 34.69
C LEU A 4 43.21 12.46 34.03
N THR A 5 44.28 11.81 33.59
CA THR A 5 45.39 12.51 32.95
C THR A 5 44.97 12.97 31.55
N PRO A 6 45.50 14.11 31.04
CA PRO A 6 45.05 14.72 29.78
C PRO A 6 45.18 13.80 28.56
N LYS A 7 46.08 12.80 28.62
CA LYS A 7 46.24 11.77 27.57
C LYS A 7 45.06 10.79 27.53
N GLY A 8 44.45 10.47 28.68
CA GLY A 8 43.28 9.59 28.76
C GLY A 8 41.99 10.26 28.28
N ALA A 9 41.86 11.58 28.46
CA ALA A 9 40.72 12.35 27.97
C ALA A 9 40.72 12.49 26.43
N VAL A 10 41.89 12.67 25.82
CA VAL A 10 42.04 12.75 24.35
C VAL A 10 41.71 11.42 23.69
N LEU A 11 42.14 10.29 24.28
CA LEU A 11 41.83 8.96 23.78
C LEU A 11 40.33 8.63 23.90
N LEU A 12 39.67 9.06 24.97
CA LEU A 12 38.23 8.90 25.17
C LEU A 12 37.40 9.72 24.15
N CYS A 13 37.81 10.95 23.83
CA CYS A 13 37.16 11.77 22.80
C CYS A 13 37.30 11.17 21.39
N LEU A 14 38.44 10.52 21.08
CA LEU A 14 38.64 9.85 19.79
C LEU A 14 37.72 8.62 19.62
N TYR A 15 37.47 7.86 20.68
CA TYR A 15 36.52 6.74 20.64
C TYR A 15 35.05 7.21 20.55
N VAL A 16 34.69 8.31 21.20
CA VAL A 16 33.34 8.89 21.10
C VAL A 16 33.09 9.47 19.70
N MET A 17 34.08 10.13 19.09
CA MET A 17 33.95 10.63 17.71
C MET A 17 33.91 9.52 16.66
N MET A 18 34.62 8.41 16.86
CA MET A 18 34.55 7.22 15.99
C MET A 18 33.21 6.47 16.12
N GLY A 19 32.51 6.60 17.26
CA GLY A 19 31.16 6.06 17.45
C GLY A 19 30.05 6.88 16.79
N CYS A 20 30.21 8.20 16.69
CA CYS A 20 29.20 9.09 16.08
C CYS A 20 29.19 9.03 14.53
N THR A 21 30.30 8.70 13.88
CA THR A 21 30.36 8.63 12.40
C THR A 21 29.70 7.38 11.83
N LEU A 22 29.66 6.27 12.58
CA LEU A 22 29.01 5.03 12.15
C LEU A 22 27.48 5.11 12.20
N ILE A 23 26.92 5.89 13.14
CA ILE A 23 25.47 6.08 13.28
C ILE A 23 24.92 6.94 12.13
N SER A 24 25.65 7.98 11.70
CA SER A 24 25.21 8.86 10.62
C SER A 24 25.07 8.13 9.28
N CYS A 25 26.01 7.23 8.93
CA CYS A 25 25.91 6.44 7.70
C CYS A 25 24.81 5.36 7.73
N SER A 26 24.39 4.90 8.91
CA SER A 26 23.33 3.88 9.02
C SER A 26 21.94 4.47 8.78
N HIS A 27 21.72 5.71 9.22
CA HIS A 27 20.45 6.42 9.03
C HIS A 27 20.16 6.68 7.54
N ASP A 28 21.17 7.12 6.79
CA ASP A 28 21.04 7.39 5.36
C ASP A 28 20.67 6.12 4.56
N LEU A 29 21.24 4.96 4.92
CA LEU A 29 20.94 3.67 4.29
C LEU A 29 19.53 3.15 4.63
N GLU A 30 19.06 3.38 5.86
CA GLU A 30 17.71 2.98 6.28
C GLU A 30 16.64 3.83 5.57
N GLU A 31 16.85 5.14 5.44
CA GLU A 31 15.96 6.04 4.70
C GLU A 31 15.88 5.66 3.21
N ASP A 32 17.02 5.41 2.55
CA ASP A 32 17.07 4.98 1.15
C ASP A 32 16.31 3.67 0.91
N LEU A 33 16.45 2.70 1.82
CA LEU A 33 15.72 1.43 1.73
C LEU A 33 14.22 1.63 1.89
N HIS A 34 13.80 2.47 2.84
CA HIS A 34 12.38 2.76 3.07
C HIS A 34 11.75 3.45 1.84
N GLN A 35 12.48 4.38 1.23
CA GLN A 35 12.05 5.05 0.01
C GLN A 35 11.94 4.09 -1.17
N ALA A 36 12.93 3.20 -1.34
CA ALA A 36 12.90 2.17 -2.39
C ALA A 36 11.71 1.21 -2.21
N GLN A 37 11.38 0.84 -0.98
CA GLN A 37 10.21 0.02 -0.66
C GLN A 37 8.90 0.75 -0.96
N ALA A 38 8.77 2.02 -0.54
CA ALA A 38 7.59 2.84 -0.85
C ALA A 38 7.39 2.98 -2.36
N LEU A 39 8.46 3.25 -3.12
CA LEU A 39 8.40 3.31 -4.58
C LEU A 39 8.00 1.96 -5.20
N THR A 40 8.45 0.85 -4.62
CA THR A 40 8.04 -0.48 -5.08
C THR A 40 6.54 -0.71 -4.89
N LEU A 41 5.96 -0.30 -3.75
CA LEU A 41 4.52 -0.44 -3.49
C LEU A 41 3.68 0.41 -4.45
N ILE A 42 4.09 1.67 -4.68
CA ILE A 42 3.44 2.58 -5.64
C ILE A 42 3.44 1.99 -7.06
N ASN A 43 4.56 1.37 -7.47
CA ASN A 43 4.63 0.72 -8.77
C ASN A 43 3.68 -0.48 -8.87
N VAL A 44 3.52 -1.26 -7.80
CA VAL A 44 2.57 -2.38 -7.76
C VAL A 44 1.13 -1.87 -7.79
N GLU A 45 0.80 -0.79 -7.08
CA GLU A 45 -0.51 -0.13 -7.14
C GLU A 45 -0.84 0.31 -8.57
N ALA A 46 0.08 1.02 -9.23
CA ALA A 46 -0.09 1.45 -10.61
C ALA A 46 -0.28 0.26 -11.57
N GLU A 47 0.53 -0.80 -11.43
CA GLU A 47 0.42 -2.00 -12.26
C GLU A 47 -0.93 -2.71 -12.08
N VAL A 48 -1.44 -2.81 -10.84
CA VAL A 48 -2.77 -3.37 -10.57
C VAL A 48 -3.86 -2.55 -11.27
N PHE A 49 -3.80 -1.23 -11.15
CA PHE A 49 -4.79 -0.33 -11.75
C PHE A 49 -4.78 -0.41 -13.27
N ASP A 50 -3.58 -0.43 -13.87
CA ASP A 50 -3.38 -0.56 -15.32
C ASP A 50 -3.89 -1.91 -15.85
N LEU A 51 -3.62 -3.01 -15.15
CA LEU A 51 -4.10 -4.34 -15.54
C LEU A 51 -5.64 -4.44 -15.49
N ILE A 52 -6.26 -3.88 -14.45
CA ILE A 52 -7.73 -3.78 -14.35
C ILE A 52 -8.29 -2.98 -15.52
N ASN A 53 -7.70 -1.82 -15.83
CA ASN A 53 -8.14 -0.98 -16.93
C ASN A 53 -7.91 -1.60 -18.31
N ALA A 54 -6.80 -2.31 -18.50
CA ALA A 54 -6.54 -3.08 -19.71
C ALA A 54 -7.62 -4.14 -19.95
N HIS A 55 -7.98 -4.92 -18.92
CA HIS A 55 -9.08 -5.89 -18.99
C HIS A 55 -10.41 -5.22 -19.33
N ARG A 56 -10.75 -4.12 -18.64
CA ARG A 56 -11.99 -3.37 -18.88
C ARG A 56 -12.08 -2.88 -20.32
N VAL A 57 -11.01 -2.32 -20.87
CA VAL A 57 -10.95 -1.87 -22.26
C VAL A 57 -11.08 -3.04 -23.24
N GLU A 58 -10.44 -4.19 -22.96
CA GLU A 58 -10.53 -5.39 -23.80
C GLU A 58 -11.98 -5.88 -23.98
N ILE A 59 -12.79 -5.80 -22.92
CA ILE A 59 -14.21 -6.19 -22.96
C ILE A 59 -15.16 -5.04 -23.35
N GLY A 60 -14.62 -3.90 -23.77
CA GLY A 60 -15.40 -2.76 -24.28
C GLY A 60 -16.01 -1.85 -23.20
N LEU A 61 -15.53 -1.92 -21.95
CA LEU A 61 -15.87 -0.97 -20.90
C LEU A 61 -14.91 0.23 -20.90
N ASN A 62 -15.35 1.32 -20.28
CA ASN A 62 -14.47 2.46 -20.03
C ASN A 62 -13.45 2.12 -18.93
N PRO A 63 -12.20 2.59 -19.07
CA PRO A 63 -11.25 2.53 -17.96
C PRO A 63 -11.77 3.35 -16.77
N LEU A 64 -11.41 2.92 -15.57
CA LEU A 64 -11.62 3.64 -14.34
C LEU A 64 -10.70 4.86 -14.30
N SER A 65 -11.25 6.01 -13.90
CA SER A 65 -10.47 7.16 -13.48
C SER A 65 -9.98 6.97 -12.05
N ASP A 66 -8.80 7.48 -11.72
CA ASP A 66 -8.35 7.49 -10.33
C ASP A 66 -9.25 8.38 -9.45
N LEU A 67 -9.35 8.04 -8.17
CA LEU A 67 -10.14 8.75 -7.18
C LEU A 67 -9.37 8.90 -5.87
N ASP A 68 -8.55 9.95 -5.80
CA ASP A 68 -7.71 10.31 -4.67
C ASP A 68 -8.42 10.24 -3.31
N ILE A 69 -9.68 10.71 -3.22
CA ILE A 69 -10.43 10.75 -1.96
C ILE A 69 -10.76 9.35 -1.40
N ALA A 70 -10.69 8.31 -2.24
CA ALA A 70 -10.88 6.92 -1.80
C ALA A 70 -9.59 6.28 -1.31
N TYR A 71 -8.41 6.79 -1.68
CA TYR A 71 -7.12 6.21 -1.31
C TYR A 71 -6.93 6.07 0.21
N PRO A 72 -7.23 7.08 1.06
CA PRO A 72 -7.11 6.92 2.50
C PRO A 72 -7.97 5.79 3.07
N LYS A 73 -9.11 5.49 2.44
CA LYS A 73 -10.01 4.39 2.85
C LYS A 73 -9.51 3.03 2.39
N ALA A 74 -8.90 2.95 1.21
CA ALA A 74 -8.19 1.76 0.77
C ALA A 74 -6.99 1.49 1.68
N ALA A 75 -6.21 2.51 2.03
CA ALA A 75 -5.03 2.40 2.87
C ALA A 75 -5.37 1.97 4.31
N GLU A 76 -6.37 2.60 4.94
CA GLU A 76 -6.87 2.23 6.28
C GLU A 76 -7.25 0.74 6.33
N HIS A 77 -7.93 0.24 5.30
CA HIS A 77 -8.36 -1.16 5.26
C HIS A 77 -7.22 -2.12 4.91
N THR A 78 -6.32 -1.74 4.00
CA THR A 78 -5.12 -2.54 3.71
C THR A 78 -4.24 -2.67 4.96
N GLU A 79 -4.05 -1.60 5.72
CA GLU A 79 -3.36 -1.62 7.02
C GLU A 79 -4.06 -2.55 8.01
N TYR A 80 -5.38 -2.46 8.12
CA TYR A 80 -6.16 -3.38 8.96
C TYR A 80 -5.94 -4.85 8.59
N MET A 81 -5.94 -5.18 7.30
CA MET A 81 -5.69 -6.55 6.84
C MET A 81 -4.24 -7.00 7.11
N VAL A 82 -3.26 -6.09 6.99
CA VAL A 82 -1.87 -6.37 7.40
C VAL A 82 -1.79 -6.67 8.90
N LEU A 83 -2.41 -5.83 9.74
CA LEU A 83 -2.37 -5.97 11.20
C LEU A 83 -3.07 -7.24 11.70
N THR A 84 -4.20 -7.60 11.09
CA THR A 84 -4.93 -8.84 11.42
C THR A 84 -4.36 -10.07 10.72
N GLY A 85 -3.56 -9.85 9.69
CA GLY A 85 -3.03 -10.89 8.83
C GLY A 85 -4.09 -11.54 7.94
N GLU A 86 -5.33 -11.05 7.86
CA GLU A 86 -6.42 -11.71 7.12
C GLU A 86 -7.07 -10.80 6.07
N ALA A 87 -7.37 -11.38 4.90
CA ALA A 87 -8.19 -10.70 3.90
C ALA A 87 -9.65 -10.68 4.37
N SER A 88 -10.27 -9.51 4.41
CA SER A 88 -11.65 -9.36 4.90
C SER A 88 -12.33 -8.15 4.27
N HIS A 89 -13.66 -8.09 4.39
CA HIS A 89 -14.49 -6.93 4.02
C HIS A 89 -14.98 -6.16 5.26
N HIS A 90 -14.28 -6.25 6.39
CA HIS A 90 -14.70 -5.59 7.63
C HIS A 90 -14.86 -4.08 7.45
N ASN A 91 -15.90 -3.52 8.08
CA ASN A 91 -16.26 -2.10 8.03
C ASN A 91 -16.50 -1.53 6.61
N PHE A 92 -16.82 -2.40 5.63
CA PHE A 92 -17.13 -1.97 4.27
C PHE A 92 -18.22 -0.89 4.21
N TYR A 93 -19.32 -1.05 4.96
CA TYR A 93 -20.41 -0.09 4.96
C TYR A 93 -20.01 1.30 5.49
N ASP A 94 -19.02 1.39 6.38
CA ASP A 94 -18.51 2.68 6.85
C ASP A 94 -17.67 3.37 5.76
N ARG A 95 -16.88 2.60 5.01
CA ARG A 95 -16.14 3.10 3.83
C ARG A 95 -17.10 3.55 2.74
N GLU A 96 -18.12 2.76 2.45
CA GLU A 96 -19.17 3.09 1.49
C GLU A 96 -19.88 4.39 1.88
N ALA A 97 -20.37 4.49 3.12
CA ALA A 97 -21.05 5.68 3.62
C ALA A 97 -20.17 6.94 3.52
N TYR A 98 -18.87 6.81 3.81
CA TYR A 98 -17.91 7.89 3.60
C TYR A 98 -17.86 8.32 2.14
N LEU A 99 -17.72 7.39 1.19
CA LEU A 99 -17.60 7.70 -0.24
C LEU A 99 -18.89 8.24 -0.85
N ILE A 100 -20.05 7.77 -0.40
CA ILE A 100 -21.34 8.39 -0.74
C ILE A 100 -21.34 9.85 -0.29
N SER A 101 -20.96 10.11 0.97
CA SER A 101 -21.03 11.47 1.54
C SER A 101 -19.98 12.44 1.00
N GLN A 102 -18.75 11.97 0.73
CA GLN A 102 -17.61 12.83 0.40
C GLN A 102 -17.26 12.83 -1.08
N ALA A 103 -17.53 11.73 -1.80
CA ALA A 103 -17.19 11.60 -3.21
C ALA A 103 -18.40 11.67 -4.14
N GLY A 104 -19.63 11.71 -3.59
CA GLY A 104 -20.86 11.66 -4.37
C GLY A 104 -21.04 10.30 -5.07
N ALA A 105 -20.61 9.22 -4.42
CA ALA A 105 -20.76 7.87 -4.96
C ALA A 105 -22.25 7.48 -5.05
N GLU A 106 -22.66 6.95 -6.20
CA GLU A 106 -23.95 6.27 -6.38
C GLU A 106 -23.90 4.81 -5.92
N ASP A 107 -22.73 4.19 -6.08
CA ASP A 107 -22.47 2.79 -5.77
C ASP A 107 -20.98 2.60 -5.46
N VAL A 108 -20.67 1.66 -4.57
CA VAL A 108 -19.32 1.36 -4.11
C VAL A 108 -19.16 -0.16 -4.04
N ALA A 109 -18.01 -0.65 -4.49
CA ALA A 109 -17.60 -2.03 -4.27
C ALA A 109 -16.12 -2.11 -3.95
N GLU A 110 -15.66 -3.26 -3.48
CA GLU A 110 -14.23 -3.49 -3.25
C GLU A 110 -13.83 -4.93 -3.60
N ASN A 111 -12.60 -5.05 -4.11
CA ASN A 111 -11.90 -6.32 -4.18
C ASN A 111 -10.71 -6.26 -3.22
N VAL A 112 -10.52 -7.32 -2.43
CA VAL A 112 -9.39 -7.47 -1.53
C VAL A 112 -8.57 -8.71 -1.87
N ALA A 113 -7.29 -8.71 -1.57
CA ALA A 113 -6.43 -9.88 -1.76
C ALA A 113 -5.28 -9.93 -0.74
N LYS A 114 -4.74 -11.14 -0.53
CA LYS A 114 -3.61 -11.42 0.37
C LYS A 114 -2.67 -12.45 -0.27
N ALA A 115 -1.37 -12.27 -0.06
CA ALA A 115 -0.30 -13.22 -0.39
C ALA A 115 -0.13 -13.55 -1.89
N TYR A 116 -0.63 -12.72 -2.81
CA TYR A 116 -0.21 -12.76 -4.20
C TYR A 116 1.11 -12.01 -4.36
N GLY A 117 2.10 -12.61 -5.03
CA GLY A 117 3.45 -12.05 -5.11
C GLY A 117 3.62 -10.92 -6.13
N THR A 118 2.64 -10.72 -7.01
CA THR A 118 2.67 -9.77 -8.13
C THR A 118 1.31 -9.15 -8.35
N ALA A 119 1.27 -7.97 -8.99
CA ALA A 119 0.03 -7.33 -9.42
C ALA A 119 -0.78 -8.23 -10.36
N GLU A 120 -0.11 -8.82 -11.37
CA GLU A 120 -0.71 -9.79 -12.28
C GLU A 120 -1.34 -10.98 -11.55
N GLY A 121 -0.66 -11.53 -10.54
CA GLY A 121 -1.18 -12.64 -9.75
C GLY A 121 -2.46 -12.28 -9.01
N ALA A 122 -2.53 -11.08 -8.43
CA ALA A 122 -3.72 -10.59 -7.74
C ALA A 122 -4.88 -10.34 -8.72
N VAL A 123 -4.62 -9.67 -9.84
CA VAL A 123 -5.64 -9.35 -10.85
C VAL A 123 -6.17 -10.63 -11.51
N ASN A 124 -5.31 -11.58 -11.87
CA ASN A 124 -5.74 -12.87 -12.42
C ASN A 124 -6.58 -13.66 -11.43
N ALA A 125 -6.26 -13.61 -10.13
CA ALA A 125 -7.08 -14.24 -9.10
C ALA A 125 -8.46 -13.59 -8.94
N TRP A 126 -8.54 -12.26 -9.03
CA TRP A 126 -9.83 -11.55 -9.04
C TRP A 126 -10.64 -11.90 -10.30
N LEU A 127 -10.04 -11.89 -11.49
CA LEU A 127 -10.70 -12.27 -12.73
C LEU A 127 -11.12 -13.76 -12.77
N GLY A 128 -10.42 -14.62 -12.02
CA GLY A 128 -10.79 -16.03 -11.85
C GLY A 128 -11.94 -16.28 -10.86
N SER A 129 -12.33 -15.28 -10.06
CA SER A 129 -13.42 -15.36 -9.09
C SER A 129 -14.66 -14.66 -9.65
N GLU A 130 -15.78 -15.37 -9.76
CA GLU A 130 -17.04 -14.81 -10.30
C GLU A 130 -17.45 -13.51 -9.58
N ALA A 131 -17.36 -13.49 -8.25
CA ALA A 131 -17.72 -12.34 -7.44
C ALA A 131 -16.79 -11.13 -7.67
N HIS A 132 -15.47 -11.35 -7.66
CA HIS A 132 -14.50 -10.25 -7.85
C HIS A 132 -14.46 -9.75 -9.30
N LYS A 133 -14.63 -10.67 -10.26
CA LYS A 133 -14.75 -10.36 -11.68
C LYS A 133 -15.97 -9.50 -11.95
N ALA A 134 -17.12 -9.83 -11.35
CA ALA A 134 -18.35 -9.03 -11.50
C ALA A 134 -18.17 -7.58 -11.03
N VAL A 135 -17.33 -7.33 -10.01
CA VAL A 135 -16.96 -5.97 -9.59
C VAL A 135 -16.08 -5.28 -10.63
N ILE A 136 -15.01 -5.94 -11.11
CA ILE A 136 -14.10 -5.39 -12.13
C ILE A 136 -14.84 -5.04 -13.42
N GLU A 137 -15.80 -5.87 -13.83
CA GLU A 137 -16.61 -5.69 -15.05
C GLU A 137 -17.89 -4.87 -14.80
N GLY A 138 -18.07 -4.38 -13.57
CA GLY A 138 -19.21 -3.57 -13.17
C GLY A 138 -19.21 -2.16 -13.77
N ALA A 139 -20.36 -1.49 -13.66
CA ALA A 139 -20.59 -0.14 -14.16
C ALA A 139 -19.97 0.97 -13.26
N PHE A 140 -18.75 0.74 -12.77
CA PHE A 140 -17.97 1.71 -12.02
C PHE A 140 -17.23 2.66 -12.96
N THR A 141 -17.02 3.89 -12.50
CA THR A 141 -16.38 4.97 -13.28
C THR A 141 -15.03 5.37 -12.70
N HIS A 142 -14.81 5.09 -11.42
CA HIS A 142 -13.58 5.41 -10.72
C HIS A 142 -13.08 4.24 -9.89
N GLY A 143 -11.80 4.27 -9.53
CA GLY A 143 -11.21 3.35 -8.57
C GLY A 143 -10.06 3.96 -7.78
N SER A 144 -9.64 3.27 -6.73
CA SER A 144 -8.42 3.58 -5.98
C SER A 144 -7.89 2.30 -5.33
N ILE A 145 -6.57 2.10 -5.38
CA ILE A 145 -5.89 0.90 -4.91
C ILE A 145 -4.87 1.28 -3.85
N CYS A 146 -4.80 0.49 -2.77
CA CYS A 146 -3.67 0.53 -1.86
C CYS A 146 -3.08 -0.87 -1.68
N VAL A 147 -1.75 -0.96 -1.71
CA VAL A 147 -0.97 -2.17 -1.50
C VAL A 147 0.04 -1.98 -0.38
N MET A 148 0.08 -2.93 0.55
CA MET A 148 1.07 -2.95 1.65
C MET A 148 1.67 -4.35 1.80
N LYS A 149 2.78 -4.46 2.54
CA LYS A 149 3.37 -5.74 2.94
C LYS A 149 3.28 -5.94 4.44
N ASP A 150 3.09 -7.18 4.86
CA ASP A 150 3.37 -7.58 6.25
C ASP A 150 4.88 -7.73 6.51
N GLU A 151 5.24 -8.01 7.75
CA GLU A 151 6.62 -8.27 8.20
C GLU A 151 7.28 -9.49 7.52
N HIS A 152 6.49 -10.35 6.88
CA HIS A 152 6.96 -11.51 6.11
C HIS A 152 7.06 -11.23 4.61
N GLY A 153 6.80 -9.99 4.19
CA GLY A 153 6.85 -9.56 2.80
C GLY A 153 5.64 -9.99 1.96
N LYS A 154 4.55 -10.47 2.57
CA LYS A 154 3.32 -10.83 1.86
C LYS A 154 2.52 -9.57 1.56
N TYR A 155 2.10 -9.43 0.30
CA TYR A 155 1.27 -8.32 -0.11
C TYR A 155 -0.18 -8.45 0.35
N PHE A 156 -0.78 -7.31 0.64
CA PHE A 156 -2.21 -7.10 0.90
C PHE A 156 -2.71 -6.00 -0.03
N TYR A 157 -3.92 -6.18 -0.56
CA TYR A 157 -4.49 -5.33 -1.59
C TYR A 157 -5.91 -4.93 -1.21
N THR A 158 -6.25 -3.66 -1.32
CA THR A 158 -7.64 -3.16 -1.31
C THR A 158 -7.85 -2.28 -2.53
N HIS A 159 -8.65 -2.74 -3.49
CA HIS A 159 -9.09 -1.95 -4.62
C HIS A 159 -10.56 -1.54 -4.42
N ILE A 160 -10.80 -0.26 -4.24
CA ILE A 160 -12.16 0.32 -4.15
C ILE A 160 -12.61 0.73 -5.54
N PHE A 161 -13.85 0.43 -5.87
CA PHE A 161 -14.54 0.83 -7.10
C PHE A 161 -15.68 1.78 -6.75
N VAL A 162 -15.85 2.86 -7.51
CA VAL A 162 -16.88 3.87 -7.27
C VAL A 162 -17.61 4.20 -8.56
N LYS A 163 -18.93 4.24 -8.49
CA LYS A 163 -19.80 4.75 -9.54
C LYS A 163 -20.21 6.18 -9.21
N LYS A 164 -20.13 7.06 -10.21
CA LYS A 164 -20.57 8.46 -10.18
C LYS A 164 -21.33 8.77 -11.46
#